data_AF-A0A1C0ANA9-F1
#
_entry.id   AF-A0A1C0ANA9-F1
#
_cell.length_a   1.000
_cell.length_b   1.000
_cell.length_c   1.000
_cell.angle_alpha   90.00
_cell.angle_beta   90.00
_cell.angle_gamma   90.00
#
_symmetry.space_group_name_H-M   'P 1'
#
loop_
_entity.id
_entity.type
_entity.pdbx_description
1 polymer ?
#
loop_
_entity_poly.entity_id
_entity_poly.type
_entity_poly.pdbx_seq_one_letter_code
_entity_poly.pdbx_strand_id
1 'polypeptide(L)'
;MQEFLDTVPERRRREAAQLIAMMRDITGAEPTMWGPSIIGFGSQHYRYDTGREGDMPRLSFSPRKATLTIYFSEGFDRYGDHLARLGKHRSSVSCLYLTKLDDADLGVLRDLLEASYSLAEAPPTKPSTVDEYVATVPPVARPKFDELRRLVRDTLPQADEVLSYGIVGYKPVTGRARVFVSGWRDHVAMYPIPAQPDLQADLAPYVRGKGTLWFPLDEPLPRSLIVRAVTALAADPPARHEEEA
;
A
#
# COMPACT_ATOMS: atom_id res chain seq x y z
N MET A 1 25.54 -15.91 11.43
CA MET A 1 24.53 -15.75 12.50
C MET A 1 25.19 -15.79 13.87
N GLN A 2 25.85 -16.90 14.25
CA GLN A 2 26.50 -17.03 15.56
C GLN A 2 27.50 -15.91 15.83
N GLU A 3 28.39 -15.62 14.87
CA GLU A 3 29.35 -14.52 14.98
C GLU A 3 28.68 -13.16 15.30
N PHE A 4 27.54 -12.86 14.68
CA PHE A 4 26.77 -11.64 14.97
C PHE A 4 26.20 -11.68 16.40
N LEU A 5 25.58 -12.78 16.81
CA LEU A 5 25.02 -12.94 18.16
C LEU A 5 26.10 -12.88 19.25
N ASP A 6 27.35 -13.25 18.93
CA ASP A 6 28.47 -13.15 19.87
C ASP A 6 28.88 -11.69 20.14
N THR A 7 28.69 -10.80 19.16
CA THR A 7 28.91 -9.34 19.34
C THR A 7 27.83 -8.64 20.17
N VAL A 8 26.67 -9.28 20.32
CA VAL A 8 25.50 -8.73 20.99
C VAL A 8 25.58 -9.01 22.50
N PRO A 9 25.17 -8.08 23.39
CA PRO A 9 25.18 -8.30 24.84
C PRO A 9 24.43 -9.55 25.26
N GLU A 10 24.89 -10.23 26.32
CA GLU A 10 24.35 -11.53 26.74
C GLU A 10 22.82 -11.55 26.88
N ARG A 11 22.24 -10.53 27.51
CA ARG A 11 20.79 -10.39 27.63
C ARG A 11 20.09 -10.38 26.27
N ARG A 12 20.62 -9.61 25.32
CA ARG A 12 20.07 -9.51 23.96
C ARG A 12 20.24 -10.81 23.18
N ARG A 13 21.31 -11.57 23.43
CA ARG A 13 21.50 -12.91 22.87
C ARG A 13 20.43 -13.89 23.34
N ARG A 14 20.09 -13.85 24.64
CA ARG A 14 18.99 -14.67 25.21
C ARG A 14 17.63 -14.28 24.65
N GLU A 15 17.33 -12.99 24.58
CA GLU A 15 16.08 -12.48 23.98
C GLU A 15 15.99 -12.83 22.47
N ALA A 16 17.10 -12.71 21.74
CA ALA A 16 17.18 -13.09 20.33
C ALA A 16 16.93 -14.59 20.13
N ALA A 17 17.45 -15.45 21.01
CA ALA A 17 17.20 -16.89 20.95
C ALA A 17 15.71 -17.23 21.12
N GLN A 18 14.99 -16.52 22.00
CA GLN A 18 13.54 -16.70 22.17
C GLN A 18 12.77 -16.27 20.92
N LEU A 19 13.09 -15.10 20.35
CA LEU A 19 12.46 -14.66 19.11
C LEU A 19 12.80 -15.58 17.93
N ILE A 20 14.02 -16.10 17.87
CA ILE A 20 14.41 -17.06 16.82
C ILE A 20 13.56 -18.32 16.93
N ALA A 21 13.39 -18.87 18.13
CA ALA A 21 12.55 -20.05 18.33
C ALA A 21 11.10 -19.77 17.94
N MET A 22 10.54 -18.64 18.37
CA MET A 22 9.16 -18.25 18.05
C MET A 22 8.94 -18.04 16.56
N MET A 23 9.81 -17.26 15.89
CA MET A 23 9.65 -17.01 14.45
C MET A 23 9.95 -18.24 13.60
N ARG A 24 10.88 -19.11 14.01
CA ARG A 24 11.09 -20.43 13.37
C ARG A 24 9.83 -21.28 13.46
N ASP A 25 9.20 -21.34 14.63
CA ASP A 25 7.96 -22.10 14.86
C ASP A 25 6.80 -21.58 14.00
N ILE A 26 6.62 -20.25 13.92
CA ILE A 26 5.59 -19.62 13.09
C ILE A 26 5.85 -19.86 11.60
N THR A 27 7.10 -19.69 11.16
CA THR A 27 7.41 -19.66 9.71
C THR A 27 7.76 -21.02 9.13
N GLY A 28 8.22 -21.98 9.94
CA GLY A 28 8.85 -23.20 9.44
C GLY A 28 10.21 -22.98 8.76
N ALA A 29 10.75 -21.75 8.78
CA ALA A 29 11.99 -21.40 8.10
C ALA A 29 13.17 -21.23 9.06
N GLU A 30 14.38 -21.46 8.56
CA GLU A 30 15.62 -21.22 9.33
C GLU A 30 16.01 -19.72 9.33
N PRO A 31 16.56 -19.19 10.45
CA PRO A 31 16.97 -17.80 10.54
C PRO A 31 18.20 -17.54 9.67
N THR A 32 18.13 -16.48 8.86
CA THR A 32 19.24 -16.03 8.01
C THR A 32 19.61 -14.58 8.32
N MET A 33 20.87 -14.21 8.15
CA MET A 33 21.29 -12.81 8.26
C MET A 33 20.87 -12.03 7.01
N TRP A 34 20.17 -10.92 7.22
CA TRP A 34 19.84 -9.93 6.18
C TRP A 34 20.67 -8.67 6.43
N GLY A 35 21.73 -8.51 5.65
CA GLY A 35 22.72 -7.47 5.91
C GLY A 35 23.42 -7.65 7.27
N PRO A 36 23.90 -6.55 7.89
CA PRO A 36 24.84 -6.67 9.01
C PRO A 36 24.20 -6.92 10.37
N SER A 37 22.87 -6.74 10.52
CA SER A 37 22.24 -6.70 11.85
C SER A 37 20.80 -7.20 11.92
N ILE A 38 20.24 -7.71 10.82
CA ILE A 38 18.87 -8.19 10.78
C ILE A 38 18.89 -9.71 10.69
N ILE A 39 18.08 -10.35 11.52
CA ILE A 39 17.79 -11.78 11.49
C ILE A 39 16.41 -11.90 10.85
N GLY A 40 16.32 -12.64 9.75
CA GLY A 40 15.10 -12.79 8.97
C GLY A 40 14.73 -14.24 8.70
N PHE A 41 13.45 -14.47 8.46
CA PHE A 41 12.83 -15.77 8.23
C PHE A 41 12.03 -15.75 6.94
N GLY A 42 12.25 -16.74 6.09
CA GLY A 42 11.69 -16.78 4.75
C GLY A 42 12.17 -15.63 3.87
N SER A 43 11.64 -15.56 2.65
CA SER A 43 11.87 -14.47 1.70
C SER A 43 10.57 -14.20 0.95
N GLN A 44 10.29 -12.92 0.68
CA GLN A 44 9.23 -12.48 -0.21
C GLN A 44 9.78 -11.42 -1.16
N HIS A 45 9.34 -11.48 -2.41
CA HIS A 45 9.71 -10.50 -3.43
C HIS A 45 8.68 -9.36 -3.45
N TYR A 46 9.16 -8.12 -3.45
CA TYR A 46 8.32 -6.93 -3.61
C TYR A 46 8.69 -6.18 -4.88
N ARG A 47 7.71 -5.53 -5.51
CA ARG A 47 7.90 -4.68 -6.68
C ARG A 47 7.02 -3.43 -6.57
N TYR A 48 7.64 -2.26 -6.67
CA TYR A 48 6.98 -0.97 -6.73
C TYR A 48 6.56 -0.62 -8.17
N ASP A 49 5.58 0.28 -8.29
CA ASP A 49 5.11 0.80 -9.59
C ASP A 49 6.20 1.54 -10.37
N THR A 50 7.19 2.08 -9.67
CA THR A 50 8.38 2.71 -10.24
C THR A 50 9.36 1.72 -10.88
N GLY A 51 9.05 0.41 -10.81
CA GLY A 51 9.93 -0.67 -11.30
C GLY A 51 10.99 -1.11 -10.29
N ARG A 52 11.14 -0.43 -9.15
CA ARG A 52 12.03 -0.87 -8.08
C ARG A 52 11.50 -2.15 -7.45
N GLU A 53 12.31 -3.20 -7.43
CA GLU A 53 11.97 -4.47 -6.82
C GLU A 53 13.12 -5.02 -5.97
N GLY A 54 12.83 -6.05 -5.18
CA GLY A 54 13.82 -6.73 -4.37
C GLY A 54 13.19 -7.74 -3.44
N ASP A 55 14.04 -8.40 -2.66
CA ASP A 55 13.61 -9.40 -1.68
C ASP A 55 13.69 -8.84 -0.26
N MET A 56 12.78 -9.30 0.59
CA MET A 56 12.79 -9.00 2.02
C MET A 56 12.40 -10.25 2.83
N PRO A 57 12.85 -10.36 4.09
CA PRO A 57 12.39 -11.44 4.96
C PRO A 57 10.91 -11.29 5.29
N ARG A 58 10.21 -12.41 5.48
CA ARG A 58 8.77 -12.43 5.80
C ARG A 58 8.50 -12.07 7.25
N LEU A 59 9.33 -12.57 8.18
CA LEU A 59 9.45 -12.03 9.54
C LEU A 59 10.91 -11.64 9.79
N SER A 60 11.14 -10.56 10.53
CA SER A 60 12.51 -10.20 10.89
C SER A 60 12.60 -9.32 12.13
N PHE A 61 13.79 -9.33 12.73
CA PHE A 61 14.11 -8.47 13.86
C PHE A 61 15.61 -8.16 13.93
N SER A 62 15.98 -7.18 14.75
CA SER A 62 17.35 -6.78 15.04
C SER A 62 17.55 -6.65 16.56
N PRO A 63 18.41 -7.48 17.18
CA PRO A 63 18.67 -7.46 18.63
C PRO A 63 19.71 -6.39 19.00
N ARG A 64 19.39 -5.11 18.76
CA ARG A 64 20.31 -3.99 19.01
C ARG A 64 20.52 -3.79 20.51
N LYS A 65 21.68 -3.23 20.88
CA LYS A 65 22.04 -2.97 22.29
C LYS A 65 20.95 -2.22 23.05
N ALA A 66 20.44 -1.10 22.50
CA ALA A 66 19.46 -0.26 23.17
C ALA A 66 18.02 -0.81 23.13
N THR A 67 17.59 -1.37 22.00
CA THR A 67 16.22 -1.88 21.80
C THR A 67 16.21 -3.11 20.92
N LEU A 68 15.28 -4.02 21.19
CA LEU A 68 14.91 -5.09 20.29
C LEU A 68 13.94 -4.51 19.27
N THR A 69 14.32 -4.52 17.99
CA THR A 69 13.47 -3.98 16.92
C THR A 69 12.89 -5.13 16.11
N ILE A 70 11.58 -5.20 16.02
CA ILE A 70 10.84 -6.19 15.22
C ILE A 70 10.19 -5.44 14.06
N TYR A 71 10.30 -5.99 12.85
CA TYR A 71 9.88 -5.30 11.62
C TYR A 71 8.56 -5.87 11.11
N PHE A 72 7.60 -4.98 10.82
CA PHE A 72 6.28 -5.27 10.25
C PHE A 72 6.14 -4.42 8.98
N SER A 73 6.38 -5.03 7.82
CA SER A 73 6.43 -4.34 6.52
C SER A 73 5.14 -3.60 6.15
N GLU A 74 4.01 -4.11 6.64
CA GLU A 74 2.64 -3.65 6.42
C GLU A 74 2.20 -2.56 7.41
N GLY A 75 3.05 -2.17 8.36
CA GLY A 75 2.75 -1.19 9.40
C GLY A 75 1.75 -1.67 10.44
N PHE A 76 1.13 -0.73 11.18
CA PHE A 76 0.35 -1.04 12.39
C PHE A 76 -1.14 -0.68 12.36
N ASP A 77 -1.66 -0.16 11.25
CA ASP A 77 -3.06 0.30 11.13
C ASP A 77 -4.09 -0.78 11.53
N ARG A 78 -3.76 -2.06 11.33
CA ARG A 78 -4.61 -3.22 11.59
C ARG A 78 -4.37 -3.89 12.95
N TYR A 79 -3.38 -3.41 13.72
CA TYR A 79 -2.90 -4.06 14.94
C TYR A 79 -3.30 -3.31 16.22
N GLY A 80 -4.26 -2.37 16.15
CA GLY A 80 -4.66 -1.52 17.29
C GLY A 80 -4.94 -2.30 18.58
N ASP A 81 -5.78 -3.35 18.49
CA ASP A 81 -6.14 -4.17 19.66
C ASP A 81 -4.96 -4.98 20.21
N HIS A 82 -4.10 -5.48 19.33
CA HIS A 82 -2.90 -6.20 19.74
C HIS A 82 -1.93 -5.26 20.46
N LEU A 83 -1.66 -4.08 19.89
CA LEU A 83 -0.77 -3.10 20.50
C LEU A 83 -1.29 -2.62 21.86
N ALA A 84 -2.61 -2.44 22.02
CA ALA A 84 -3.21 -2.08 23.30
C ALA A 84 -2.96 -3.12 24.41
N ARG A 85 -2.87 -4.41 24.03
CA ARG A 85 -2.65 -5.54 24.95
C ARG A 85 -1.19 -5.97 25.07
N LEU A 86 -0.33 -5.53 24.14
CA LEU A 86 1.04 -6.01 24.02
C LEU A 86 1.89 -5.69 25.25
N GLY A 87 1.62 -4.60 25.97
CA GLY A 87 2.45 -4.14 27.08
C GLY A 87 3.31 -2.94 26.71
N LYS A 88 4.44 -2.75 27.38
CA LYS A 88 5.27 -1.54 27.20
C LYS A 88 6.08 -1.62 25.91
N HIS A 89 5.73 -0.81 24.94
CA HIS A 89 6.40 -0.77 23.64
C HIS A 89 6.46 0.66 23.07
N ARG A 90 7.25 0.83 22.02
CA ARG A 90 7.13 1.96 21.10
C ARG A 90 6.98 1.42 19.68
N SER A 91 6.33 2.17 18.80
CA SER A 91 6.24 1.84 17.39
C SER A 91 6.57 3.07 16.52
N SER A 92 7.01 2.81 15.30
CA SER A 92 7.06 3.77 14.21
C SER A 92 6.21 3.26 13.04
N VAL A 93 6.47 3.71 11.81
CA VAL A 93 5.71 3.29 10.62
C VAL A 93 5.68 1.76 10.46
N SER A 94 6.83 1.09 10.63
CA SER A 94 6.98 -0.36 10.36
C SER A 94 7.85 -1.08 11.39
N CYS A 95 8.26 -0.41 12.46
CA CYS A 95 9.13 -0.97 13.47
C CYS A 95 8.45 -0.97 14.83
N LEU A 96 8.47 -2.12 15.51
CA LEU A 96 8.11 -2.28 16.90
C LEU A 96 9.40 -2.32 17.75
N TYR A 97 9.47 -1.51 18.80
CA TYR A 97 10.63 -1.41 19.67
C TYR A 97 10.29 -1.88 21.09
N LEU A 98 11.03 -2.87 21.58
CA LEU A 98 10.96 -3.35 22.96
C LEU A 98 12.28 -3.07 23.68
N THR A 99 12.21 -2.46 24.87
CA THR A 99 13.41 -2.24 25.68
C THR A 99 13.89 -3.56 26.29
N LYS A 100 12.99 -4.39 26.82
CA LYS A 100 13.20 -5.81 27.12
C LYS A 100 12.09 -6.65 26.50
N LEU A 101 12.40 -7.90 26.18
CA LEU A 101 11.38 -8.79 25.62
C LEU A 101 10.21 -8.97 26.61
N ASP A 102 10.52 -9.09 27.91
CA ASP A 102 9.53 -9.17 28.99
C ASP A 102 8.72 -7.88 29.24
N ASP A 103 8.96 -6.80 28.50
CA ASP A 103 8.05 -5.64 28.49
C ASP A 103 6.76 -5.96 27.73
N ALA A 104 6.79 -7.01 26.89
CA ALA A 104 5.68 -7.47 26.09
C ALA A 104 5.06 -8.76 26.62
N ASP A 105 3.75 -8.90 26.45
CA ASP A 105 3.05 -10.17 26.54
C ASP A 105 3.46 -11.04 25.33
N LEU A 106 4.12 -12.17 25.61
CA LEU A 106 4.64 -13.05 24.57
C LEU A 106 3.55 -13.75 23.75
N GLY A 107 2.35 -13.95 24.32
CA GLY A 107 1.20 -14.48 23.60
C GLY A 107 0.71 -13.46 22.57
N VAL A 108 0.53 -12.20 23.00
CA VAL A 108 0.12 -11.12 22.09
C VAL A 108 1.18 -10.84 21.02
N LEU A 109 2.47 -10.91 21.37
CA LEU A 109 3.55 -10.78 20.40
C LEU A 109 3.53 -11.92 19.37
N ARG A 110 3.26 -13.15 19.80
CA ARG A 110 3.09 -14.29 18.90
C ARG A 110 1.91 -14.07 17.95
N ASP A 111 0.74 -13.68 18.47
CA ASP A 111 -0.45 -13.40 17.66
C ASP A 111 -0.16 -12.32 16.59
N LEU A 112 0.56 -11.27 16.96
CA LEU A 112 1.04 -10.23 16.03
C LEU A 112 1.92 -10.80 14.92
N LEU A 113 2.89 -11.64 15.27
CA LEU A 113 3.82 -12.23 14.31
C LEU A 113 3.13 -13.24 13.40
N GLU A 114 2.19 -14.02 13.91
CA GLU A 114 1.37 -14.94 13.12
C GLU A 114 0.50 -14.16 12.12
N ALA A 115 -0.19 -13.10 12.58
CA ALA A 115 -0.99 -12.25 11.70
C ALA A 115 -0.13 -11.58 10.60
N SER A 116 1.07 -11.10 10.96
CA SER A 116 2.02 -10.53 10.01
C SER A 116 2.51 -11.58 9.01
N TYR A 117 2.83 -12.78 9.47
CA TYR A 117 3.27 -13.88 8.62
C TYR A 117 2.18 -14.32 7.63
N SER A 118 0.92 -14.46 8.07
CA SER A 118 -0.19 -14.81 7.19
C SER A 118 -0.42 -13.75 6.09
N LEU A 119 -0.25 -12.46 6.42
CA LEU A 119 -0.29 -11.38 5.42
C LEU A 119 0.89 -11.41 4.46
N ALA A 120 2.04 -11.92 4.87
CA ALA A 120 3.18 -12.16 4.00
C ALA A 120 3.07 -13.46 3.19
N GLU A 121 2.23 -14.43 3.59
CA GLU A 121 1.91 -15.63 2.77
C GLU A 121 0.95 -15.30 1.65
N ALA A 122 -0.04 -14.46 1.95
CA ALA A 122 -0.88 -13.89 0.92
C ALA A 122 -0.04 -12.83 0.19
N PRO A 123 0.38 -13.03 -1.08
CA PRO A 123 0.90 -11.90 -1.82
C PRO A 123 -0.17 -10.80 -1.75
N PRO A 124 0.17 -9.52 -1.51
CA PRO A 124 -0.74 -8.47 -1.92
C PRO A 124 -0.87 -8.67 -3.43
N THR A 125 -1.91 -9.37 -3.86
CA THR A 125 -2.17 -9.58 -5.28
C THR A 125 -2.53 -8.22 -5.79
N LYS A 126 -1.52 -7.49 -6.24
CA LYS A 126 -1.69 -6.29 -7.02
C LYS A 126 -2.66 -6.69 -8.12
N PRO A 127 -3.78 -5.97 -8.26
CA PRO A 127 -4.68 -6.22 -9.35
C PRO A 127 -3.89 -6.33 -10.64
N SER A 128 -4.14 -7.40 -11.38
CA SER A 128 -3.64 -7.62 -12.73
C SER A 128 -4.74 -7.33 -13.76
N THR A 129 -6.01 -7.32 -13.30
CA THR A 129 -7.18 -6.98 -14.09
C THR A 129 -7.97 -5.84 -13.48
N VAL A 130 -8.84 -5.23 -14.28
CA VAL A 130 -9.78 -4.20 -13.81
C VAL A 130 -10.73 -4.76 -12.74
N ASP A 131 -11.25 -5.97 -12.93
CA ASP A 131 -12.19 -6.58 -11.98
C ASP A 131 -11.54 -6.89 -10.64
N GLU A 132 -10.29 -7.34 -10.64
CA GLU A 132 -9.48 -7.48 -9.42
C GLU A 132 -9.30 -6.12 -8.74
N TYR A 133 -9.03 -5.05 -9.47
CA TYR A 133 -8.89 -3.71 -8.89
C TYR A 133 -10.20 -3.26 -8.25
N VAL A 134 -11.31 -3.43 -8.96
CA VAL A 134 -12.64 -3.06 -8.47
C VAL A 134 -13.01 -3.84 -7.21
N ALA A 135 -12.53 -5.07 -7.06
CA ALA A 135 -12.68 -5.85 -5.83
C ALA A 135 -11.86 -5.30 -4.64
N THR A 136 -10.77 -4.57 -4.89
CA THR A 136 -9.97 -3.91 -3.85
C THR A 136 -10.51 -2.55 -3.40
N VAL A 137 -11.48 -1.97 -4.11
CA VAL A 137 -12.08 -0.67 -3.74
C VAL A 137 -12.75 -0.79 -2.37
N PRO A 138 -12.47 0.11 -1.41
CA PRO A 138 -13.07 0.05 -0.07
C PRO A 138 -14.61 -0.02 -0.15
N PRO A 139 -15.27 -0.89 0.64
CA PRO A 139 -16.73 -1.05 0.58
C PRO A 139 -17.50 0.27 0.76
N VAL A 140 -17.01 1.17 1.61
CA VAL A 140 -17.58 2.51 1.83
C VAL A 140 -17.57 3.40 0.58
N ALA A 141 -16.57 3.22 -0.28
CA ALA A 141 -16.38 4.00 -1.50
C ALA A 141 -17.09 3.40 -2.71
N ARG A 142 -17.43 2.12 -2.64
CA ARG A 142 -17.90 1.32 -3.77
C ARG A 142 -19.12 1.94 -4.49
N PRO A 143 -20.16 2.44 -3.79
CA PRO A 143 -21.31 3.05 -4.46
C PRO A 143 -20.94 4.26 -5.32
N LYS A 144 -20.08 5.15 -4.80
CA LYS A 144 -19.67 6.37 -5.50
C LYS A 144 -18.64 6.08 -6.59
N PHE A 145 -17.76 5.12 -6.36
CA PHE A 145 -16.81 4.65 -7.36
C PHE A 145 -17.54 4.03 -8.56
N ASP A 146 -18.54 3.18 -8.31
CA ASP A 146 -19.34 2.57 -9.38
C ASP A 146 -20.17 3.62 -10.14
N GLU A 147 -20.64 4.68 -9.47
CA GLU A 147 -21.29 5.82 -10.13
C GLU A 147 -20.32 6.58 -11.03
N LEU A 148 -19.12 6.93 -10.53
CA LEU A 148 -18.09 7.60 -11.33
C LEU A 148 -17.67 6.75 -12.53
N ARG A 149 -17.39 5.46 -12.31
CA ARG A 149 -17.03 4.49 -13.37
C ARG A 149 -18.12 4.42 -14.44
N ARG A 150 -19.39 4.41 -14.04
CA ARG A 150 -20.53 4.41 -14.98
C ARG A 150 -20.59 5.70 -15.80
N LEU A 151 -20.43 6.87 -15.17
CA LEU A 151 -20.41 8.14 -15.89
C LEU A 151 -19.31 8.17 -16.97
N VAL A 152 -18.12 7.65 -16.67
CA VAL A 152 -17.02 7.61 -17.65
C VAL A 152 -17.34 6.63 -18.78
N ARG A 153 -17.83 5.42 -18.48
CA ARG A 153 -18.25 4.43 -19.50
C ARG A 153 -19.33 4.97 -20.43
N ASP A 154 -20.36 5.59 -19.87
CA ASP A 154 -21.48 6.14 -20.63
C ASP A 154 -21.02 7.30 -21.52
N THR A 155 -20.02 8.07 -21.07
CA THR A 155 -19.42 9.16 -21.86
C THR A 155 -18.45 8.65 -22.93
N LEU A 156 -17.76 7.54 -22.69
CA LEU A 156 -16.75 6.94 -23.60
C LEU A 156 -17.10 5.48 -23.94
N PRO A 157 -18.23 5.22 -24.64
CA PRO A 157 -18.72 3.85 -24.86
C PRO A 157 -17.82 2.98 -25.75
N GLN A 158 -16.88 3.60 -26.48
CA GLN A 158 -15.93 2.94 -27.37
C GLN A 158 -14.54 2.77 -26.74
N ALA A 159 -14.35 3.19 -25.48
CA ALA A 159 -13.08 3.04 -24.79
C ALA A 159 -13.01 1.70 -24.05
N ASP A 160 -11.87 1.02 -24.17
CA ASP A 160 -11.56 -0.15 -23.37
C ASP A 160 -11.22 0.28 -21.94
N GLU A 161 -11.76 -0.43 -20.95
CA GLU A 161 -11.23 -0.36 -19.59
C GLU A 161 -9.95 -1.19 -19.49
N VAL A 162 -8.89 -0.53 -19.07
CA VAL A 162 -7.58 -1.14 -18.87
C VAL A 162 -7.13 -0.91 -17.43
N LEU A 163 -6.34 -1.84 -16.89
CA LEU A 163 -5.61 -1.57 -15.67
C LEU A 163 -4.27 -0.93 -16.04
N SER A 164 -4.06 0.32 -15.61
CA SER A 164 -2.85 1.08 -15.93
C SER A 164 -2.51 1.97 -14.75
N TYR A 165 -1.22 2.08 -14.42
CA TYR A 165 -0.76 2.75 -13.20
C TYR A 165 -1.44 2.25 -11.91
N GLY A 166 -1.85 0.97 -11.88
CA GLY A 166 -2.52 0.36 -10.73
C GLY A 166 -3.96 0.80 -10.49
N ILE A 167 -4.58 1.53 -11.43
CA ILE A 167 -5.96 2.03 -11.36
C ILE A 167 -6.71 1.82 -12.67
N VAL A 168 -8.04 2.04 -12.67
CA VAL A 168 -8.85 1.88 -13.88
C VAL A 168 -8.58 3.04 -14.83
N GLY A 169 -8.12 2.73 -16.04
CA GLY A 169 -7.95 3.67 -17.13
C GLY A 169 -8.91 3.39 -18.29
N TYR A 170 -9.25 4.42 -19.03
CA TYR A 170 -10.11 4.36 -20.23
C TYR A 170 -9.27 4.67 -21.45
N LYS A 171 -9.09 3.66 -22.30
CA LYS A 171 -8.26 3.69 -23.50
C LYS A 171 -9.14 3.77 -24.75
N PRO A 172 -9.10 4.88 -25.52
CA PRO A 172 -9.74 4.93 -26.82
C PRO A 172 -9.19 3.87 -27.78
N VAL A 173 -9.93 3.56 -28.84
CA VAL A 173 -9.55 2.59 -29.89
C VAL A 173 -8.13 2.84 -30.41
N THR A 174 -7.72 4.10 -30.52
CA THR A 174 -6.35 4.49 -30.90
C THR A 174 -5.67 5.32 -29.81
N GLY A 175 -4.40 5.02 -29.54
CA GLY A 175 -3.59 5.74 -28.57
C GLY A 175 -3.58 5.14 -27.16
N ARG A 176 -3.25 5.98 -26.17
CA ARG A 176 -3.10 5.61 -24.75
C ARG A 176 -4.34 5.96 -23.93
N ALA A 177 -4.46 5.35 -22.75
CA ALA A 177 -5.50 5.69 -21.78
C ALA A 177 -5.48 7.20 -21.44
N ARG A 178 -6.67 7.81 -21.37
CA ARG A 178 -6.86 9.27 -21.28
C ARG A 178 -7.52 9.71 -19.99
N VAL A 179 -8.41 8.87 -19.47
CA VAL A 179 -9.13 9.12 -18.22
C VAL A 179 -8.80 7.99 -17.29
N PHE A 180 -8.53 8.30 -16.03
CA PHE A 180 -8.30 7.30 -14.99
C PHE A 180 -9.18 7.60 -13.79
N VAL A 181 -9.63 6.57 -13.10
CA VAL A 181 -10.45 6.67 -11.89
C VAL A 181 -9.93 5.74 -10.81
N SER A 182 -10.04 6.17 -9.56
CA SER A 182 -9.66 5.37 -8.39
C SER A 182 -10.60 5.56 -7.20
N GLY A 183 -10.69 4.54 -6.34
CA GLY A 183 -11.52 4.55 -5.14
C GLY A 183 -10.71 4.46 -3.86
N TRP A 184 -10.97 5.37 -2.91
CA TRP A 184 -10.27 5.50 -1.62
C TRP A 184 -11.26 5.51 -0.46
N ARG A 185 -10.78 5.39 0.78
CA ARG A 185 -11.67 5.24 1.96
C ARG A 185 -12.55 6.46 2.23
N ASP A 186 -12.17 7.63 1.74
CA ASP A 186 -12.77 8.94 2.03
C ASP A 186 -13.17 9.73 0.78
N HIS A 187 -12.70 9.32 -0.41
CA HIS A 187 -13.07 9.95 -1.68
C HIS A 187 -12.97 8.97 -2.86
N VAL A 188 -13.50 9.40 -4.01
CA VAL A 188 -13.12 8.84 -5.33
C VAL A 188 -12.37 9.90 -6.11
N ALA A 189 -11.47 9.47 -7.00
CA ALA A 189 -10.63 10.39 -7.75
C ALA A 189 -10.69 10.16 -9.25
N MET A 190 -10.47 11.24 -10.02
CA MET A 190 -10.36 11.22 -11.47
C MET A 190 -9.11 11.98 -11.93
N TYR A 191 -8.49 11.48 -13.00
CA TYR A 191 -7.23 12.00 -13.55
C TYR A 191 -7.23 11.96 -15.09
N PRO A 192 -6.45 12.84 -15.75
CA PRO A 192 -5.86 14.06 -15.19
C PRO A 192 -6.91 15.19 -15.10
N ILE A 193 -6.48 16.40 -14.73
CA ILE A 193 -7.31 17.62 -14.88
C ILE A 193 -7.26 18.05 -16.36
N PRO A 194 -8.40 18.30 -17.03
CA PRO A 194 -8.43 18.82 -18.41
C PRO A 194 -7.67 20.16 -18.55
N ALA A 195 -7.13 20.44 -19.73
CA ALA A 195 -6.32 21.64 -19.98
C ALA A 195 -7.14 22.93 -20.18
N GLN A 196 -8.45 22.82 -20.46
CA GLN A 196 -9.29 23.96 -20.84
C GLN A 196 -9.52 24.90 -19.64
N PRO A 197 -9.15 26.20 -19.73
CA PRO A 197 -9.17 27.11 -18.58
C PRO A 197 -10.53 27.26 -17.91
N ASP A 198 -11.61 27.41 -18.68
CA ASP A 198 -12.97 27.54 -18.13
C ASP A 198 -13.38 26.28 -17.34
N LEU A 199 -12.97 25.11 -17.84
CA LEU A 199 -13.25 23.85 -17.18
C LEU A 199 -12.38 23.65 -15.93
N GLN A 200 -11.13 24.12 -15.95
CA GLN A 200 -10.29 24.16 -14.75
C GLN A 200 -10.86 25.06 -13.67
N ALA A 201 -11.41 26.22 -14.04
CA ALA A 201 -12.09 27.11 -13.09
C ALA A 201 -13.29 26.42 -12.43
N ASP A 202 -14.13 25.74 -13.21
CA ASP A 202 -15.26 24.97 -12.69
C ASP A 202 -14.82 23.79 -11.80
N LEU A 203 -13.69 23.15 -12.13
CA LEU A 203 -13.14 22.00 -11.41
C LEU A 203 -12.34 22.37 -10.16
N ALA A 204 -11.96 23.64 -10.00
CA ALA A 204 -11.09 24.12 -8.93
C ALA A 204 -11.48 23.63 -7.52
N PRO A 205 -12.77 23.55 -7.13
CA PRO A 205 -13.16 23.04 -5.81
C PRO A 205 -12.71 21.59 -5.54
N TYR A 206 -12.60 20.77 -6.59
CA TYR A 206 -12.27 19.35 -6.52
C TYR A 206 -10.77 19.08 -6.70
N VAL A 207 -9.96 20.06 -7.08
CA VAL A 207 -8.52 19.87 -7.32
C VAL A 207 -7.79 19.56 -6.00
N ARG A 208 -6.99 18.50 -6.00
CA ARG A 208 -6.11 18.13 -4.88
C ARG A 208 -4.73 17.72 -5.41
N GLY A 209 -3.71 18.53 -5.12
CA GLY A 209 -2.36 18.28 -5.65
C GLY A 209 -2.26 18.47 -7.17
N LYS A 210 -1.22 17.89 -7.78
CA LYS A 210 -0.97 18.04 -9.22
C LYS A 210 -1.82 17.05 -10.02
N GLY A 211 -2.71 17.56 -10.87
CA GLY A 211 -3.41 16.77 -11.88
C GLY A 211 -4.49 15.82 -11.37
N THR A 212 -5.02 16.02 -10.16
CA THR A 212 -5.99 15.11 -9.54
C THR A 212 -7.27 15.84 -9.12
N LEU A 213 -8.42 15.24 -9.40
CA LEU A 213 -9.74 15.67 -8.93
C LEU A 213 -10.24 14.70 -7.86
N TRP A 214 -10.53 15.19 -6.66
CA TRP A 214 -11.13 14.41 -5.56
C TRP A 214 -12.60 14.76 -5.40
N PHE A 215 -13.42 13.72 -5.30
CA PHE A 215 -14.84 13.83 -5.00
C PHE A 215 -15.10 13.13 -3.65
N PRO A 216 -15.41 13.89 -2.58
CA PRO A 216 -15.68 13.35 -1.25
C PRO A 216 -16.80 12.30 -1.25
N LEU A 217 -16.77 11.30 -0.35
CA LEU A 217 -17.80 10.26 -0.27
C LEU A 217 -19.14 10.73 0.32
N ASP A 218 -19.20 11.89 0.96
CA ASP A 218 -20.39 12.49 1.56
C ASP A 218 -21.11 13.52 0.66
N GLU A 219 -20.49 13.98 -0.43
CA GLU A 219 -21.09 14.95 -1.36
C GLU A 219 -21.50 14.32 -2.72
N PRO A 220 -22.64 14.67 -3.32
CA PRO A 220 -23.02 14.11 -4.62
C PRO A 220 -21.97 14.42 -5.71
N LEU A 221 -21.77 13.48 -6.65
CA LEU A 221 -20.87 13.71 -7.77
C LEU A 221 -21.38 14.87 -8.65
N PRO A 222 -20.53 15.83 -9.07
CA PRO A 222 -20.91 16.89 -10.00
C PRO A 222 -21.01 16.32 -11.43
N ARG A 223 -22.07 15.56 -11.70
CA ARG A 223 -22.23 14.71 -12.90
C ARG A 223 -21.96 15.45 -14.21
N SER A 224 -22.58 16.61 -14.41
CA SER A 224 -22.42 17.40 -15.64
C SER A 224 -20.97 17.87 -15.84
N LEU A 225 -20.29 18.22 -14.76
CA LEU A 225 -18.89 18.65 -14.79
C LEU A 225 -17.94 17.48 -15.09
N ILE A 226 -18.22 16.31 -14.51
CA ILE A 226 -17.48 15.08 -14.81
C ILE A 226 -17.61 14.71 -16.29
N VAL A 227 -18.82 14.73 -16.85
CA VAL A 227 -19.04 14.45 -18.27
C VAL A 227 -18.24 15.41 -19.15
N ARG A 228 -18.30 16.72 -18.87
CA ARG A 228 -17.49 17.73 -19.60
C ARG A 228 -16.00 17.46 -19.51
N ALA A 229 -15.49 17.10 -18.33
CA ALA A 229 -14.08 16.76 -18.11
C ALA A 229 -13.66 15.52 -18.89
N VAL A 230 -14.45 14.45 -18.84
CA VAL A 230 -14.20 13.21 -19.57
C VAL A 230 -14.18 13.44 -21.08
N THR A 231 -15.17 14.18 -21.62
CA THR A 231 -15.22 14.53 -23.04
C THR A 231 -13.98 15.33 -23.46
N ALA A 232 -13.58 16.32 -22.66
CA ALA A 232 -12.41 17.14 -22.95
C ALA A 232 -11.11 16.32 -22.96
N LEU A 233 -10.91 15.45 -21.99
CA LEU A 233 -9.74 14.56 -21.90
C LEU A 233 -9.65 13.56 -23.05
N ALA A 234 -10.79 13.13 -23.58
CA ALA A 234 -10.84 12.23 -24.73
C ALA A 234 -10.50 12.94 -26.06
N ALA A 235 -10.82 14.23 -26.17
CA ALA A 235 -10.57 15.04 -27.37
C ALA A 235 -9.14 15.58 -27.46
N ASP A 236 -8.43 15.73 -26.34
CA ASP A 236 -7.13 16.39 -26.30
C ASP A 236 -5.99 15.49 -26.83
N PRO A 237 -5.26 15.90 -27.89
CA PRO A 237 -4.05 15.19 -28.31
C PRO A 237 -3.03 15.20 -27.16
N PRO A 238 -2.14 14.19 -27.07
CA PRO A 238 -1.21 14.09 -25.96
C PRO A 238 -0.36 15.36 -25.85
N ALA A 239 -0.37 16.01 -24.68
CA ALA A 239 0.74 16.87 -24.29
C ALA A 239 2.02 16.03 -24.39
N ARG A 240 3.00 16.54 -25.15
CA ARG A 240 4.37 16.02 -25.12
C ARG A 240 4.86 16.28 -23.70
N HIS A 241 4.92 15.24 -22.88
CA HIS A 241 5.76 15.32 -21.71
C HIS A 241 7.19 15.24 -22.23
N GLU A 242 7.88 16.38 -22.22
CA GLU A 242 9.33 16.41 -22.27
C GLU A 242 9.83 15.54 -21.12
N GLU A 243 10.50 14.44 -21.47
CA GLU A 243 11.45 13.78 -20.59
C GLU A 243 12.52 14.82 -20.26
N GLU A 244 12.43 15.45 -19.09
CA GLU A 244 13.60 16.07 -18.49
C GLU A 244 14.47 14.95 -17.90
N ALA A 245 15.66 14.89 -18.49
CA ALA A 245 16.78 13.99 -18.21
C ALA A 245 17.40 14.19 -16.82
#